data_AF-A0AAV4K796-F1
#
_entry.id   AF-A0AAV4K796-F1
#
_cell.length_a   1.000
_cell.length_b   1.000
_cell.length_c   1.000
_cell.angle_alpha   90.00
_cell.angle_beta   90.00
_cell.angle_gamma   90.00
#
_symmetry.space_group_name_H-M   'P 1'
#
loop_
_entity.id
_entity.type
_entity.pdbx_description
1 polymer ?
#
loop_
_entity_poly.entity_id
_entity_poly.type
_entity_poly.pdbx_seq_one_letter_code
_entity_poly.pdbx_strand_id
1 'polypeptide(L)'
;MTRNDRRKAAQTISSLGAVVSLSELEERAEVLLPFGDDGKVLRGMYRGMGVRAAEEMEVGHLLRRHTYVRRSVVTLRPWWRWWLNTRAVRLLAFDAVEVQPD
;
A
#
# COMPACT_ATOMS: atom_id res chain seq x y z
N MET A 1 17.66 8.86 15.37
CA MET A 1 16.91 9.16 14.12
C MET A 1 17.47 10.46 13.55
N THR A 2 18.24 10.38 12.46
CA THR A 2 18.94 11.58 11.95
C THR A 2 18.05 12.38 11.02
N ARG A 3 18.29 13.69 10.93
CA ARG A 3 17.49 14.64 10.14
C ARG A 3 17.44 14.28 8.64
N ASN A 4 18.43 13.52 8.15
CA ASN A 4 18.54 13.09 6.76
C ASN A 4 17.50 12.02 6.39
N ASP A 5 17.19 11.11 7.31
CA ASP A 5 16.29 9.97 7.08
C ASP A 5 14.85 10.46 6.86
N ARG A 6 14.44 11.46 7.64
CA ARG A 6 13.11 12.11 7.51
C ARG A 6 12.93 12.82 6.17
N ARG A 7 14.01 13.39 5.62
CA ARG A 7 13.97 14.14 4.35
C ARG A 7 13.82 13.20 3.15
N LYS A 8 14.51 12.05 3.16
CA LYS A 8 14.34 11.01 2.14
C LYS A 8 12.94 10.40 2.16
N ALA A 9 12.42 10.05 3.33
CA ALA A 9 11.07 9.51 3.46
C ALA A 9 10.00 10.50 2.93
N ALA A 10 10.12 11.78 3.27
CA ALA A 10 9.22 12.82 2.78
C ALA A 10 9.29 13.01 1.25
N GLN A 11 10.49 12.92 0.66
CA GLN A 11 10.68 13.03 -0.79
C GLN A 11 10.08 11.83 -1.55
N THR A 12 10.23 10.61 -1.03
CA THR A 12 9.62 9.40 -1.62
C THR A 12 8.10 9.44 -1.57
N ILE A 13 7.52 9.86 -0.43
CA ILE A 13 6.07 10.04 -0.25
C ILE A 13 5.51 11.10 -1.22
N SER A 14 6.24 12.21 -1.39
CA SER A 14 5.84 13.31 -2.27
C SER A 14 5.90 12.95 -3.76
N SER A 15 6.81 12.05 -4.15
CA SER A 15 7.06 11.74 -5.57
C SER A 15 6.13 10.65 -6.12
N LEU A 16 5.63 9.76 -5.25
CA LEU A 16 4.86 8.58 -5.67
C LEU A 16 3.37 8.64 -5.29
N GLY A 17 2.95 9.57 -4.42
CA GLY A 17 1.57 9.61 -3.92
C GLY A 17 1.18 8.38 -3.07
N ALA A 18 2.17 7.58 -2.67
CA ALA A 18 2.03 6.44 -1.78
C ALA A 18 2.26 6.88 -0.34
N VAL A 19 1.31 6.58 0.54
CA VAL A 19 1.47 6.72 1.99
C VAL A 19 2.24 5.49 2.45
N VAL A 20 3.54 5.64 2.72
CA VAL A 20 4.37 4.57 3.29
C VAL A 20 4.27 4.65 4.81
N SER A 21 3.82 3.56 5.46
CA SER A 21 3.84 3.43 6.91
C SER A 21 5.29 3.31 7.41
N LEU A 22 5.63 4.02 8.49
CA LEU A 22 6.96 4.05 9.14
C LEU A 22 7.34 2.73 9.86
N SER A 23 6.72 1.61 9.52
CA SER A 23 6.98 0.30 10.11
C SER A 23 8.14 -0.42 9.41
N GLU A 24 9.27 0.27 9.22
CA GLU A 24 10.49 -0.27 8.59
C GLU A 24 11.32 -1.15 9.55
N LEU A 25 10.67 -2.02 10.34
CA LEU A 25 11.40 -3.02 11.15
C LEU A 25 10.93 -4.47 10.89
N GLU A 26 9.96 -4.65 10.01
CA GLU A 26 9.63 -5.94 9.41
C GLU A 26 9.60 -5.70 7.90
N GLU A 27 10.19 -6.58 7.10
CA GLU A 27 10.16 -6.52 5.63
C GLU A 27 8.71 -6.67 5.13
N ARG A 28 7.94 -5.58 5.21
CA ARG A 28 6.51 -5.56 4.92
C ARG A 28 6.25 -4.55 3.81
N ALA A 29 5.87 -5.03 2.64
CA ALA A 29 5.40 -4.16 1.57
C ALA A 29 3.92 -3.82 1.79
N GLU A 30 3.59 -2.53 1.81
CA GLU A 30 2.21 -2.05 1.89
C GLU A 30 1.80 -1.38 0.59
N VAL A 31 0.66 -1.81 0.03
CA VAL A 31 0.07 -1.22 -1.17
C VAL A 31 -1.37 -0.78 -0.87
N LEU A 32 -1.68 0.45 -1.26
CA LEU A 32 -3.00 1.05 -1.11
C LEU A 32 -3.61 1.35 -2.48
N LEU A 33 -4.77 0.76 -2.76
CA LEU A 33 -5.54 0.96 -3.98
C LEU A 33 -6.81 1.76 -3.64
N PRO A 34 -6.76 3.11 -3.62
CA PRO A 34 -7.94 3.93 -3.39
C PRO A 34 -8.93 3.76 -4.53
N PHE A 35 -10.21 3.55 -4.22
CA PHE A 35 -11.25 3.30 -5.22
C PHE A 35 -12.50 4.15 -5.01
N GLY A 36 -13.20 4.46 -6.10
CA GLY A 36 -14.46 5.21 -6.11
C GLY A 36 -15.67 4.31 -5.88
N ASP A 37 -16.84 4.92 -5.79
CA ASP A 37 -18.10 4.17 -5.64
C ASP A 37 -18.49 3.40 -6.91
N ASP A 38 -17.92 3.78 -8.05
CA ASP A 38 -17.96 3.03 -9.31
C ASP A 38 -17.05 1.78 -9.31
N GLY A 39 -16.36 1.52 -8.20
CA GLY A 39 -15.44 0.40 -8.05
C GLY A 39 -14.15 0.56 -8.84
N LYS A 40 -13.81 1.75 -9.36
CA LYS A 40 -12.57 1.98 -10.11
C LYS A 40 -11.47 2.57 -9.23
N VAL A 41 -10.22 2.18 -9.52
CA VAL A 41 -9.04 2.72 -8.85
C VAL A 41 -8.87 4.20 -9.21
N LEU A 42 -8.73 5.04 -8.19
CA LEU A 42 -8.68 6.49 -8.33
C LEU A 42 -7.28 7.01 -8.66
N ARG A 43 -6.22 6.29 -8.24
CA ARG A 43 -4.83 6.75 -8.36
C ARG A 43 -3.84 5.58 -8.37
N GLY A 44 -2.67 5.80 -8.97
CA GLY A 44 -1.58 4.84 -9.04
C GLY A 44 -1.52 4.09 -10.37
N MET A 45 -0.75 3.01 -10.41
CA MET A 45 -0.49 2.20 -11.60
C MET A 45 -1.77 1.68 -12.27
N TYR A 46 -2.79 1.34 -11.48
CA TYR A 46 -4.05 0.75 -11.95
C TYR A 46 -5.19 1.75 -12.14
N ARG A 47 -4.91 3.06 -12.20
CA ARG A 47 -5.95 4.09 -12.29
C ARG A 47 -6.96 3.79 -13.41
N GLY A 48 -8.25 3.85 -13.08
CA GLY A 48 -9.36 3.59 -14.01
C GLY A 48 -9.73 2.12 -14.17
N MET A 49 -8.89 1.20 -13.68
CA MET A 49 -9.21 -0.23 -13.65
C MET A 49 -10.22 -0.55 -12.54
N GLY A 50 -11.02 -1.60 -12.73
CA GLY A 50 -11.85 -2.14 -11.65
C GLY A 50 -11.00 -2.63 -10.48
N VAL A 51 -11.38 -2.26 -9.25
CA VAL A 51 -10.58 -2.50 -8.05
C VAL A 51 -10.27 -3.98 -7.82
N ARG A 52 -11.21 -4.88 -8.17
CA ARG A 52 -10.99 -6.33 -8.07
C ARG A 52 -9.89 -6.83 -9.01
N ALA A 53 -9.90 -6.37 -10.26
CA ALA A 53 -8.86 -6.75 -11.22
C ALA A 53 -7.49 -6.17 -10.83
N ALA A 54 -7.46 -4.90 -10.37
CA ALA A 54 -6.25 -4.27 -9.87
C ALA A 54 -5.69 -5.01 -8.64
N GLU A 55 -6.56 -5.43 -7.73
CA GLU A 55 -6.21 -6.23 -6.57
C GLU A 55 -5.60 -7.57 -6.96
N GLU A 56 -6.25 -8.35 -7.85
CA GLU A 56 -5.75 -9.65 -8.30
C GLU A 56 -4.38 -9.53 -8.98
N MET A 57 -4.17 -8.51 -9.80
CA MET A 57 -2.87 -8.23 -10.43
C MET A 57 -1.79 -7.89 -9.40
N GLU A 58 -2.09 -7.02 -8.44
CA GLU A 58 -1.11 -6.57 -7.46
C GLU A 58 -0.77 -7.67 -6.45
N VAL A 59 -1.74 -8.47 -6.02
CA VAL A 59 -1.47 -9.68 -5.22
C VAL A 59 -0.52 -10.61 -5.97
N GLY A 60 -0.76 -10.83 -7.27
CA GLY A 60 0.14 -11.63 -8.11
C GLY A 60 1.57 -11.06 -8.19
N HIS A 61 1.74 -9.74 -8.16
CA HIS A 61 3.06 -9.11 -8.09
C HIS A 61 3.73 -9.28 -6.74
N LEU A 62 2.98 -9.08 -5.65
CA LEU A 62 3.48 -9.18 -4.28
C LEU A 62 3.92 -10.62 -3.95
N LEU A 63 3.13 -11.61 -4.37
CA LEU A 63 3.44 -13.04 -4.16
C LEU A 63 4.67 -13.55 -4.93
N ARG A 64 5.24 -12.76 -5.86
CA ARG A 64 6.54 -13.09 -6.48
C ARG A 64 7.73 -12.84 -5.55
N ARG A 65 7.55 -12.02 -4.52
CA ARG A 65 8.61 -11.58 -3.61
C ARG A 65 8.32 -11.88 -2.14
N HIS A 66 7.05 -12.10 -1.81
CA HIS A 66 6.60 -12.36 -0.46
C HIS A 66 5.76 -13.63 -0.40
N THR A 67 5.84 -14.32 0.73
CA THR A 67 5.11 -15.57 0.94
C THR A 67 3.62 -15.34 1.16
N TYR A 68 3.25 -14.27 1.88
CA TYR A 68 1.86 -13.99 2.25
C TYR A 68 1.44 -12.57 1.88
N VAL A 69 0.17 -12.42 1.54
CA VAL A 69 -0.48 -11.12 1.35
C VAL A 69 -1.79 -11.10 2.14
N ARG A 70 -1.90 -10.18 3.11
CA ARG A 70 -3.12 -9.89 3.84
C ARG A 70 -3.88 -8.75 3.18
N ARG A 71 -5.14 -9.00 2.88
CA ARG A 71 -6.09 -8.01 2.35
C ARG A 71 -6.93 -7.40 3.46
N SER A 72 -7.14 -6.09 3.40
CA SER A 72 -8.19 -5.39 4.17
C SER A 72 -8.75 -4.21 3.38
N VAL A 73 -9.89 -3.67 3.80
CA VAL A 73 -10.43 -2.41 3.26
C VAL A 73 -10.32 -1.35 4.36
N VAL A 74 -9.74 -0.22 4.02
CA VAL A 74 -9.53 0.92 4.93
C VAL A 74 -10.16 2.17 4.35
N THR A 75 -10.40 3.14 5.22
CA THR A 75 -10.85 4.48 4.81
C THR A 75 -9.70 5.46 5.01
N LEU A 76 -9.33 6.16 3.95
CA LEU A 76 -8.25 7.14 3.92
C LEU A 76 -8.80 8.56 3.73
N ARG A 77 -8.01 9.56 4.11
CA ARG A 77 -8.22 10.97 3.73
C ARG A 77 -7.01 11.43 2.92
N PRO A 78 -6.98 11.16 1.61
CA PRO A 78 -5.84 11.56 0.78
C PRO A 78 -5.75 13.09 0.76
N TRP A 79 -4.55 13.67 0.76
CA TRP A 79 -4.37 15.14 0.74
C TRP A 79 -5.03 15.81 -0.49
N TRP A 80 -5.06 15.14 -1.63
CA TRP A 80 -5.72 15.57 -2.86
C TRP A 80 -7.25 15.40 -2.85
N ARG A 81 -7.77 14.83 -1.75
CA ARG A 81 -9.19 14.57 -1.45
C ARG A 81 -9.49 14.81 0.05
N TRP A 82 -8.81 15.77 0.67
CA TRP A 82 -8.88 16.08 2.11
C TRP A 82 -10.30 16.17 2.70
N TRP A 83 -11.30 16.59 1.92
CA TRP A 83 -12.71 16.68 2.34
C TRP A 83 -13.51 15.38 2.21
N LEU A 84 -12.96 14.34 1.57
CA LEU A 84 -13.68 13.13 1.21
C LEU A 84 -12.98 11.87 1.71
N ASN A 85 -13.65 11.18 2.62
CA ASN A 85 -13.29 9.83 3.03
C ASN A 85 -13.26 8.92 1.79
N THR A 86 -12.10 8.33 1.50
CA THR A 86 -11.86 7.52 0.32
C THR A 86 -11.57 6.10 0.75
N ARG A 87 -12.39 5.14 0.29
CA ARG A 87 -12.13 3.71 0.52
C ARG A 87 -10.89 3.28 -0.26
N ALA A 88 -10.09 2.40 0.34
CA ALA A 88 -8.93 1.81 -0.31
C ALA A 88 -8.84 0.33 0.06
N VAL A 89 -8.47 -0.50 -0.92
CA VAL A 89 -7.97 -1.85 -0.63
C VAL A 89 -6.55 -1.70 -0.13
N ARG A 90 -6.25 -2.29 1.02
CA ARG A 90 -4.92 -2.37 1.62
C ARG A 90 -4.41 -3.79 1.48
N LEU A 91 -3.27 -3.92 0.80
CA LEU A 91 -2.53 -5.16 0.69
C LEU A 91 -1.26 -5.03 1.53
N LEU A 92 -1.11 -5.95 2.48
CA LEU A 92 0.09 -6.07 3.31
C LEU A 92 0.79 -7.37 2.95
N ALA A 93 1.94 -7.28 2.32
CA ALA A 93 2.78 -8.42 2.04
C ALA A 93 3.84 -8.58 3.13
N PHE A 94 4.12 -9.83 3.49
CA PHE A 94 5.11 -10.19 4.51
C PHE A 94 5.59 -11.61 4.29
N ASP A 95 6.81 -11.86 4.73
CA ASP A 95 7.38 -13.19 4.77
C ASP A 95 7.12 -13.87 6.11
N ALA A 96 6.99 -15.19 6.10
CA ALA A 96 7.01 -15.93 7.36
C ALA A 96 8.38 -15.76 7.98
N VAL A 97 8.43 -15.21 9.19
CA VAL A 97 9.64 -15.29 10.00
C VAL A 97 9.88 -16.77 10.25
N GLU A 98 11.03 -17.30 9.81
CA GLU A 98 11.48 -18.64 10.22
C GLU A 98 11.49 -18.66 11.75
N VAL A 99 10.54 -19.38 12.33
CA VAL A 99 10.61 -19.72 13.76
C VAL A 99 11.71 -20.76 13.86
N GLN A 100 12.91 -20.32 14.22
CA GLN A 100 14.02 -21.20 14.53
C GLN A 100 13.63 -21.99 15.79
N PRO A 101 13.50 -23.32 15.73
CA PRO A 101 13.22 -24.11 16.93
C PRO A 101 14.47 -24.14 17.81
N ASP A 102 14.29 -23.84 19.10
CA ASP A 102 15.31 -23.98 20.15
C ASP A 102 15.80 -25.44 20.30
#